data_AF-A0A1G5FLH3-F1
#
_entry.id   AF-A0A1G5FLH3-F1
#
_cell.length_a   1.000
_cell.length_b   1.000
_cell.length_c   1.000
_cell.angle_alpha   90.00
_cell.angle_beta   90.00
_cell.angle_gamma   90.00
#
_symmetry.space_group_name_H-M   'P 1'
#
loop_
_entity.id
_entity.type
_entity.pdbx_description
1 polymer ?
#
loop_
_entity_poly.entity_id
_entity_poly.type
_entity_poly.pdbx_seq_one_letter_code
_entity_poly.pdbx_strand_id
1 'polypeptide(L)'
;MKLRLRAFSLLILWFLAPVMASAAPDTTAEYQKMITEWSDDISKGRNLSCAYHRRGFAYMKLQDFEKAIRDFQKVRQLDPIICHDEKGAYGINMGQVHYLEGICWYELNTFAQAILHFKNAAATDGYVAPKSLYYLMGKSYGYQSNFKDAISAYDKAIAIDSKYAEAYYARGLVYGRLGIQHKKRQDKSYARYLDPGLTSEGDRAIVSGLAFAFGVFLILFLLLRTISGMLFKVKEPVLVKGRPSYPVSLLLITTLSSMLYFGWLGYLSPAAKVHVPDPQAHSGSHLFLALSLVAGVGYVNLIMKQFVLTKTSIYIRSMLGFGRVRRIKLSQIRNIDIIIGHGGSNFIRLELKTGKRHRIQGVHDADGLVDRIKPLLQASDTAQVVH
;
A
#
# COMPACT_ATOMS: atom_id res chain seq x y z
N MET A 1 34.18 5.03 9.44
CA MET A 1 33.09 4.36 10.20
C MET A 1 32.32 5.34 11.10
N LYS A 2 32.99 6.11 11.96
CA LYS A 2 32.37 7.08 12.89
C LYS A 2 31.48 8.16 12.22
N LEU A 3 31.83 8.62 11.02
CA LEU A 3 31.02 9.62 10.29
C LEU A 3 29.66 9.07 9.81
N ARG A 4 29.59 7.78 9.45
CA ARG A 4 28.36 7.15 8.94
C ARG A 4 27.35 6.85 10.06
N LEU A 5 27.84 6.54 11.26
CA LEU A 5 27.00 6.35 12.45
C LEU A 5 26.35 7.66 12.91
N ARG A 6 27.09 8.79 12.84
CA ARG A 6 26.53 10.12 13.16
C ARG A 6 25.47 10.59 12.18
N ALA A 7 25.65 10.31 10.89
CA ALA A 7 24.62 10.59 9.88
C ALA A 7 23.35 9.77 10.12
N PHE A 8 23.49 8.52 10.57
CA PHE A 8 22.37 7.63 10.87
C PHE A 8 21.59 8.06 12.13
N SER A 9 22.30 8.48 13.18
CA SER A 9 21.67 8.98 14.41
C SER A 9 20.95 10.32 14.24
N LEU A 10 21.49 11.21 13.39
CA LEU A 10 20.84 12.48 13.04
C LEU A 10 19.58 12.26 12.18
N LEU A 11 19.58 11.24 11.30
CA LEU A 11 18.40 10.82 10.54
C LEU A 11 17.30 10.28 11.46
N ILE A 12 17.65 9.49 12.48
CA ILE A 12 16.69 8.98 13.47
C ILE A 12 16.07 10.13 14.29
N LEU A 13 16.89 11.09 14.73
CA LEU A 13 16.42 12.29 15.44
C LEU A 13 15.51 13.16 14.56
N TRP A 14 15.81 13.29 13.26
CA TRP A 14 14.98 14.02 12.32
C TRP A 14 13.65 13.32 12.02
N PHE A 15 13.61 11.98 12.04
CA PHE A 15 12.38 11.19 11.93
C PHE A 15 11.53 11.18 13.20
N LEU A 16 12.13 11.34 14.38
CA LEU A 16 11.43 11.37 15.67
C LEU A 16 10.97 12.78 16.09
N ALA A 17 11.61 13.84 15.58
CA ALA A 17 11.26 15.22 15.89
C ALA A 17 9.78 15.58 15.61
N PRO A 18 9.12 15.12 14.52
CA PRO A 18 7.71 15.39 14.27
C PRO A 18 6.75 14.69 15.25
N VAL A 19 7.17 13.58 15.86
CA VAL A 19 6.37 12.85 16.85
C VAL A 19 6.33 13.63 18.17
N MET A 20 7.43 14.30 18.51
CA MET A 20 7.57 15.10 19.74
C MET A 20 6.96 16.51 19.62
N ALA A 21 6.82 17.04 18.40
CA ALA A 21 6.34 18.40 18.14
C ALA A 21 4.81 18.55 18.03
N SER A 22 4.04 17.48 18.27
CA SER A 22 2.57 17.47 18.15
C SER A 22 1.81 17.79 19.45
N ALA A 23 2.49 18.24 20.51
CA ALA A 23 1.83 18.67 21.73
C ALA A 23 1.05 19.97 21.48
N ALA A 24 -0.18 19.82 20.98
CA ALA A 24 -1.20 20.84 21.04
C ALA A 24 -1.29 21.36 22.50
N PRO A 25 -1.61 22.65 22.73
CA PRO A 25 -1.86 23.15 24.07
C PRO A 25 -2.81 22.20 24.79
N ASP A 26 -2.52 21.87 26.06
CA ASP A 26 -3.15 20.76 26.78
C ASP A 26 -4.62 21.06 27.11
N THR A 27 -5.47 21.00 26.08
CA THR A 27 -6.92 21.24 26.13
C THR A 27 -7.59 20.34 27.16
N THR A 28 -6.98 19.19 27.46
CA THR A 28 -7.38 18.27 28.53
C THR A 28 -7.39 18.96 29.89
N ALA A 29 -6.32 19.69 30.22
CA ALA A 29 -6.18 20.38 31.49
C ALA A 29 -7.23 21.51 31.63
N GLU A 30 -7.51 22.22 30.54
CA GLU A 30 -8.56 23.25 30.50
C GLU A 30 -9.93 22.66 30.80
N TYR A 31 -10.32 21.57 30.14
CA TYR A 31 -11.61 20.90 30.38
C TYR A 31 -11.70 20.28 31.78
N GLN A 32 -10.60 19.79 32.34
CA GLN A 32 -10.57 19.30 33.72
C GLN A 32 -10.80 20.41 34.74
N LYS A 33 -10.13 21.56 34.58
CA LYS A 33 -10.33 22.74 35.44
C LYS A 33 -11.78 23.21 35.39
N MET A 34 -12.29 23.34 34.18
CA MET A 34 -13.69 23.60 33.86
C MET A 34 -14.67 22.67 34.61
N ILE A 35 -14.44 21.35 34.57
CA ILE A 35 -15.26 20.37 35.31
C ILE A 35 -15.23 20.62 36.82
N THR A 36 -14.07 20.99 37.39
CA THR A 36 -13.98 21.28 38.82
C THR A 36 -14.77 22.54 39.20
N GLU A 37 -14.67 23.61 38.41
CA GLU A 37 -15.40 24.86 38.62
C GLU A 37 -16.91 24.64 38.60
N TRP A 38 -17.44 23.97 37.58
CA TRP A 38 -18.90 23.75 37.51
C TRP A 38 -19.41 22.70 38.48
N SER A 39 -18.55 21.78 38.93
CA SER A 39 -18.91 20.87 40.02
C SER A 39 -19.05 21.63 41.35
N ASP A 40 -18.23 22.66 41.57
CA ASP A 40 -18.40 23.59 42.70
C ASP A 40 -19.67 24.44 42.58
N ASP A 41 -20.00 24.93 41.38
CA ASP A 41 -21.28 25.63 41.15
C ASP A 41 -22.49 24.74 41.47
N ILE A 42 -22.44 23.47 41.05
CA ILE A 42 -23.48 22.49 41.33
C ILE A 42 -23.59 22.23 42.85
N SER A 43 -22.46 22.07 43.55
CA SER A 43 -22.48 21.83 44.99
C SER A 43 -23.05 23.01 45.78
N LYS A 44 -22.87 24.22 45.26
CA LYS A 44 -23.37 25.47 45.85
C LYS A 44 -24.76 25.87 45.35
N GLY A 45 -25.39 25.07 44.49
CA GLY A 45 -26.74 25.32 43.97
C GLY A 45 -26.85 26.50 43.00
N ARG A 46 -25.75 26.96 42.42
CA ARG A 46 -25.73 28.13 41.52
C ARG A 46 -25.95 27.73 40.07
N ASN A 47 -26.84 28.44 39.37
CA ASN A 47 -27.01 28.32 37.92
C ASN A 47 -27.03 26.87 37.42
N LEU A 48 -27.78 26.00 38.11
CA LEU A 48 -27.68 24.54 37.95
C LEU A 48 -27.80 24.09 36.49
N SER A 49 -28.76 24.62 35.74
CA SER A 49 -28.96 24.31 34.32
C SER A 49 -27.69 24.59 33.50
N CYS A 50 -26.98 25.69 33.77
CA CYS A 50 -25.72 26.04 33.08
C CYS A 50 -24.56 25.18 33.53
N ALA A 51 -24.45 24.95 34.83
CA ALA A 51 -23.35 24.21 35.41
C ALA A 51 -23.38 22.76 34.88
N TYR A 52 -24.56 22.12 34.87
CA TYR A 52 -24.75 20.82 34.24
C TYR A 52 -24.50 20.85 32.73
N HIS A 53 -25.03 21.84 31.99
CA HIS A 53 -24.80 21.94 30.55
C HIS A 53 -23.31 22.11 30.19
N ARG A 54 -22.60 23.00 30.88
CA ARG A 54 -21.17 23.28 30.64
C ARG A 54 -20.29 22.11 31.07
N ARG A 55 -20.57 21.49 32.22
CA ARG A 55 -19.85 20.31 32.67
C ARG A 55 -20.09 19.11 31.74
N GLY A 56 -21.32 18.89 31.29
CA GLY A 56 -21.65 17.89 30.30
C GLY A 56 -20.89 18.09 28.99
N PHE A 57 -20.78 19.33 28.51
CA PHE A 57 -19.97 19.65 27.34
C PHE A 57 -18.47 19.36 27.55
N ALA A 58 -17.90 19.69 28.70
CA ALA A 58 -16.51 19.35 29.00
C ALA A 58 -16.28 17.84 29.11
N TYR A 59 -17.20 17.09 29.72
CA TYR A 59 -17.15 15.63 29.71
C TYR A 59 -17.17 15.07 28.28
N MET A 60 -18.04 15.59 27.41
CA MET A 60 -18.08 15.21 26.00
C MET A 60 -16.74 15.49 25.29
N LYS A 61 -16.08 16.61 25.58
CA LYS A 61 -14.76 16.95 25.02
C LYS A 61 -13.63 16.05 25.52
N LEU A 62 -13.75 15.59 26.77
CA LEU A 62 -12.88 14.57 27.35
C LEU A 62 -13.30 13.12 26.98
N GLN A 63 -14.30 12.96 26.11
CA GLN A 63 -14.84 11.66 25.67
C GLN A 63 -15.48 10.82 26.79
N ASP A 64 -15.81 11.42 27.94
CA ASP A 64 -16.62 10.78 28.99
C ASP A 64 -18.11 10.96 28.67
N PHE A 65 -18.56 10.28 27.61
CA PHE A 65 -19.89 10.46 27.03
C PHE A 65 -21.01 10.06 28.00
N GLU A 66 -20.79 9.09 28.88
CA GLU A 66 -21.79 8.67 29.86
C GLU A 66 -22.06 9.75 30.89
N LYS A 67 -21.02 10.39 31.45
CA LYS A 67 -21.21 11.51 32.38
C LYS A 67 -21.81 12.71 31.66
N ALA A 68 -21.39 12.98 30.42
CA ALA A 68 -21.99 14.03 29.61
C ALA A 68 -23.51 13.84 29.44
N ILE A 69 -23.94 12.63 29.11
CA ILE A 69 -25.37 12.28 28.96
C ILE A 69 -26.12 12.48 30.28
N ARG A 70 -25.56 12.05 31.43
CA ARG A 70 -26.20 12.25 32.74
C ARG A 70 -26.38 13.73 33.07
N ASP A 71 -25.38 14.55 32.76
CA ASP A 71 -25.45 15.99 32.97
C ASP A 71 -26.47 16.65 32.03
N PHE A 72 -26.53 16.29 30.75
CA PHE A 72 -27.55 16.79 29.83
C PHE A 72 -28.98 16.34 30.20
N GLN A 73 -29.13 15.12 30.70
CA GLN A 73 -30.39 14.64 31.29
C GLN A 73 -30.81 15.50 32.48
N LYS A 74 -29.86 15.93 33.32
CA LYS A 74 -30.15 16.85 34.42
C LYS A 74 -30.62 18.21 33.92
N VAL A 75 -30.00 18.76 32.87
CA VAL A 75 -30.48 20.01 32.25
C VAL A 75 -31.95 19.91 31.85
N ARG A 76 -32.37 18.77 31.26
CA ARG A 76 -33.76 18.56 30.84
C ARG A 76 -34.76 18.42 32.00
N GLN A 77 -34.28 18.07 33.19
CA GLN A 77 -35.09 17.95 34.41
C GLN A 77 -35.21 19.28 35.15
N LEU A 78 -34.42 20.29 34.79
CA LEU A 78 -34.38 21.58 35.46
C LEU A 78 -35.24 22.59 34.71
N ASP A 79 -36.18 23.20 35.42
CA ASP A 79 -37.06 24.26 34.92
C ASP A 79 -36.99 25.46 35.91
N PRO A 80 -36.74 26.71 35.46
CA PRO A 80 -36.46 27.16 34.10
C PRO A 80 -35.05 26.82 33.60
N ILE A 81 -34.94 26.57 32.30
CA ILE A 81 -33.66 26.40 31.59
C ILE A 81 -33.00 27.75 31.26
N ILE A 82 -32.96 28.64 32.25
CA ILE A 82 -32.39 29.99 32.12
C ILE A 82 -31.02 29.98 32.78
N CYS A 83 -30.04 30.44 32.01
CA CYS A 83 -28.71 30.69 32.46
C CYS A 83 -28.50 32.13 32.83
N HIS A 84 -27.77 32.38 33.91
CA HIS A 84 -27.31 33.71 34.27
C HIS A 84 -25.78 33.74 34.20
N ASP A 85 -25.22 34.69 33.46
CA ASP A 85 -23.80 35.05 33.52
C ASP A 85 -23.63 36.55 33.73
N GLU A 86 -22.38 37.02 33.74
CA GLU A 86 -22.04 38.45 33.92
C GLU A 86 -22.68 39.36 32.86
N LYS A 87 -23.12 38.81 31.71
CA LYS A 87 -23.72 39.54 30.59
C LYS A 87 -25.25 39.48 30.62
N GLY A 88 -25.85 38.75 31.55
CA GLY A 88 -27.29 38.68 31.78
C GLY A 88 -27.85 37.26 31.70
N ALA A 89 -29.18 37.18 31.57
CA ALA A 89 -29.89 35.92 31.45
C ALA A 89 -29.97 35.46 29.98
N TYR A 90 -29.62 34.21 29.68
CA TYR A 90 -29.85 33.58 28.37
C TYR A 90 -30.45 32.18 28.53
N GLY A 91 -31.37 31.78 27.65
CA GLY A 91 -31.97 30.43 27.70
C GLY A 91 -31.06 29.38 27.05
N ILE A 92 -31.01 28.17 27.61
CA ILE A 92 -30.46 27.02 26.88
C ILE A 92 -31.57 26.48 25.98
N ASN A 93 -31.28 26.33 24.69
CA ASN A 93 -32.22 25.76 23.74
C ASN A 93 -32.24 24.22 23.90
N MET A 94 -33.43 23.64 24.15
CA MET A 94 -33.60 22.19 24.26
C MET A 94 -33.13 21.42 23.03
N GLY A 95 -33.23 22.03 21.84
CA GLY A 95 -32.71 21.45 20.60
C GLY A 95 -31.19 21.28 20.62
N GLN A 96 -30.47 22.22 21.24
CA GLN A 96 -29.02 22.10 21.44
C GLN A 96 -28.68 20.98 22.43
N VAL A 97 -29.42 20.85 23.53
CA VAL A 97 -29.21 19.79 24.52
C VAL A 97 -29.39 18.42 23.87
N HIS A 98 -30.49 18.23 23.13
CA HIS A 98 -30.75 17.01 22.38
C HIS A 98 -29.68 16.74 21.31
N TYR A 99 -29.19 17.76 20.62
CA TYR A 99 -28.12 17.58 19.64
C TYR A 99 -26.83 17.08 20.29
N LEU A 100 -26.43 17.65 21.44
CA LEU A 100 -25.24 17.21 22.18
C LEU A 100 -25.39 15.79 22.75
N GLU A 101 -26.56 15.44 23.29
CA GLU A 101 -26.87 14.06 23.69
C GLU A 101 -26.79 13.11 22.49
N GLY A 102 -27.32 13.51 21.33
CA GLY A 102 -27.26 12.72 20.11
C GLY A 102 -25.83 12.42 19.65
N ILE A 103 -24.91 13.39 19.79
CA ILE A 103 -23.48 13.18 19.55
C ILE A 103 -22.92 12.15 20.54
N CYS A 104 -23.18 12.31 21.84
CA CYS A 104 -22.68 11.38 22.85
C CYS A 104 -23.15 9.94 22.60
N TRP A 105 -24.43 9.75 22.27
CA TRP A 105 -24.97 8.44 21.93
C TRP A 105 -24.40 7.88 20.62
N TYR A 106 -24.10 8.73 19.65
CA TYR A 106 -23.45 8.34 18.40
C TYR A 106 -22.03 7.81 18.67
N GLU A 107 -21.24 8.50 19.51
CA GLU A 107 -19.89 8.08 19.89
C GLU A 107 -19.89 6.79 20.73
N LEU A 108 -20.95 6.56 21.52
CA LEU A 108 -21.19 5.28 22.20
C LEU A 108 -21.69 4.16 21.27
N ASN A 109 -21.78 4.40 19.95
CA ASN A 109 -22.32 3.46 18.94
C ASN A 109 -23.77 3.03 19.18
N THR A 110 -24.51 3.77 19.99
CA THR A 110 -25.95 3.53 20.26
C THR A 110 -26.81 4.30 19.26
N PHE A 111 -26.72 3.90 18.00
CA PHE A 111 -27.27 4.68 16.88
C PHE A 111 -28.78 4.95 16.96
N ALA A 112 -29.56 4.08 17.61
CA ALA A 112 -31.00 4.28 17.77
C ALA A 112 -31.30 5.47 18.69
N GLN A 113 -30.58 5.57 19.81
CA GLN A 113 -30.70 6.71 20.73
C GLN A 113 -30.17 7.97 20.07
N ALA A 114 -29.04 7.90 19.35
CA ALA A 114 -28.51 9.03 18.61
C ALA A 114 -29.56 9.61 17.63
N ILE A 115 -30.21 8.75 16.84
CA ILE A 115 -31.27 9.17 15.89
C ILE A 115 -32.45 9.81 16.61
N LEU A 116 -32.91 9.22 17.72
CA LEU A 116 -34.00 9.77 18.51
C LEU A 116 -33.69 11.19 18.99
N HIS A 117 -32.51 11.38 19.58
CA HIS A 117 -32.07 12.68 20.07
C HIS A 117 -31.85 13.70 18.93
N PHE A 118 -31.31 13.29 17.78
CA PHE A 118 -31.20 14.17 16.61
C PHE A 118 -32.58 14.58 16.06
N LYS A 119 -33.57 13.68 16.05
CA LYS A 119 -34.95 14.00 15.64
C LYS A 119 -35.59 15.00 16.61
N ASN A 120 -35.47 14.76 17.91
CA ASN A 120 -35.99 15.68 18.92
C ASN A 120 -35.34 17.06 18.78
N ALA A 121 -34.03 17.11 18.57
CA ALA A 121 -33.31 18.36 18.33
C ALA A 121 -33.87 19.12 17.11
N ALA A 122 -34.04 18.45 15.99
CA ALA A 122 -34.57 19.06 14.75
C ALA A 122 -36.04 19.47 14.85
N ALA A 123 -36.79 18.92 15.81
CA ALA A 123 -38.19 19.25 16.06
C ALA A 123 -38.39 20.35 17.12
N THR A 124 -37.32 20.80 17.78
CA THR A 124 -37.44 21.86 18.80
C THR A 124 -37.69 23.22 18.17
N ASP A 125 -38.78 23.87 18.58
CA ASP A 125 -39.13 25.22 18.13
C ASP A 125 -38.02 26.23 18.43
N GLY A 126 -37.70 27.04 17.42
CA GLY A 126 -36.65 28.06 17.51
C GLY A 126 -35.21 27.51 17.49
N TYR A 127 -34.99 26.19 17.35
CA TYR A 127 -33.66 25.63 17.14
C TYR A 127 -33.30 25.55 15.65
N VAL A 128 -32.20 26.19 15.26
CA VAL A 128 -31.65 26.09 13.91
C VAL A 128 -30.71 24.89 13.84
N ALA A 129 -31.23 23.74 13.40
CA ALA A 129 -30.46 22.51 13.29
C ALA A 129 -29.25 22.67 12.34
N PRO A 130 -28.01 22.42 12.80
CA PRO A 130 -26.82 22.56 11.96
C PRO A 130 -26.72 21.40 10.95
N LYS A 131 -26.00 21.62 9.83
CA LYS A 131 -25.71 20.58 8.83
C LYS A 131 -25.12 19.29 9.43
N SER A 132 -24.30 19.41 10.48
CA SER A 132 -23.65 18.30 11.18
C SER A 132 -24.63 17.39 11.88
N LEU A 133 -25.77 17.91 12.36
CA LEU A 133 -26.84 17.10 12.97
C LEU A 133 -27.37 16.10 11.95
N TYR A 134 -27.74 16.57 10.77
CA TYR A 134 -28.27 15.72 9.70
C TYR A 134 -27.22 14.76 9.14
N TYR A 135 -25.96 15.19 9.06
CA TYR A 135 -24.86 14.30 8.69
C TYR A 135 -24.64 13.16 9.68
N LEU A 136 -24.58 13.46 10.99
CA LEU A 136 -24.44 12.43 12.02
C LEU A 136 -25.67 11.52 12.08
N MET A 137 -26.87 12.07 11.93
CA MET A 137 -28.09 11.28 11.81
C MET A 137 -28.04 10.34 10.59
N GLY A 138 -27.55 10.82 9.44
CA GLY A 138 -27.33 9.99 8.25
C GLY A 138 -26.32 8.87 8.47
N LYS A 139 -25.23 9.14 9.21
CA LYS A 139 -24.27 8.10 9.60
C LYS A 139 -24.91 7.05 10.50
N SER A 140 -25.66 7.47 11.52
CA SER A 140 -26.38 6.57 12.42
C SER A 140 -27.33 5.64 11.65
N TYR A 141 -28.12 6.17 10.73
CA TYR A 141 -28.97 5.35 9.86
C TYR A 141 -28.15 4.40 8.98
N GLY A 142 -27.04 4.86 8.43
CA GLY A 142 -26.13 4.06 7.62
C GLY A 142 -25.49 2.89 8.40
N TYR A 143 -25.20 3.05 9.69
CA TYR A 143 -24.75 1.96 10.57
C TYR A 143 -25.86 0.96 10.88
N GLN A 144 -27.11 1.43 10.98
CA GLN A 144 -28.28 0.56 11.11
C GLN A 144 -28.74 -0.07 9.79
N SER A 145 -27.98 0.11 8.70
CA SER A 145 -28.35 -0.32 7.34
C SER A 145 -29.68 0.25 6.82
N ASN A 146 -30.21 1.30 7.46
CA ASN A 146 -31.36 2.05 6.97
C ASN A 146 -30.91 3.07 5.93
N PHE A 147 -30.57 2.57 4.74
CA PHE A 147 -29.93 3.37 3.70
C PHE A 147 -30.83 4.45 3.10
N LYS A 148 -32.15 4.26 3.08
CA LYS A 148 -33.11 5.26 2.57
C LYS A 148 -33.13 6.50 3.46
N ASP A 149 -33.27 6.30 4.77
CA ASP A 149 -33.28 7.41 5.73
C ASP A 149 -31.90 8.06 5.85
N ALA A 150 -30.82 7.28 5.70
CA ALA A 150 -29.46 7.81 5.63
C ALA A 150 -29.29 8.81 4.47
N ILE A 151 -29.75 8.45 3.27
CA ILE A 151 -29.70 9.34 2.10
C ILE A 151 -30.51 10.61 2.35
N SER A 152 -31.75 10.49 2.84
CA SER A 152 -32.61 11.64 3.17
C SER A 152 -31.96 12.59 4.18
N ALA A 153 -31.29 12.04 5.21
CA ALA A 153 -30.56 12.84 6.17
C ALA A 153 -29.34 13.55 5.54
N TYR A 154 -28.56 12.87 4.70
CA TYR A 154 -27.47 13.53 3.97
C TYR A 154 -27.96 14.60 3.00
N ASP A 155 -29.11 14.38 2.34
CA ASP A 155 -29.73 15.38 1.47
C ASP A 155 -30.07 16.66 2.24
N LYS A 156 -30.61 16.53 3.46
CA LYS A 156 -30.85 17.68 4.35
C LYS A 156 -29.56 18.39 4.76
N ALA A 157 -28.50 17.64 5.09
CA ALA A 157 -27.20 18.22 5.42
C ALA A 157 -26.63 19.04 4.24
N ILE A 158 -26.76 18.52 3.02
CA ILE A 158 -26.34 19.18 1.77
C ILE A 158 -27.23 20.36 1.42
N ALA A 159 -28.53 20.31 1.71
CA ALA A 159 -29.43 21.44 1.51
C ALA A 159 -29.08 22.63 2.42
N ILE A 160 -28.62 22.36 3.65
CA ILE A 160 -28.15 23.40 4.58
C ILE A 160 -26.78 23.94 4.16
N ASP A 161 -25.89 23.07 3.69
CA ASP A 161 -24.60 23.48 3.13
C ASP A 161 -24.26 22.67 1.88
N SER A 162 -24.43 23.31 0.74
CA SER A 162 -24.15 22.74 -0.58
C SER A 162 -22.68 22.35 -0.79
N LYS A 163 -21.76 22.83 0.04
CA LYS A 163 -20.31 22.54 -0.01
C LYS A 163 -19.86 21.54 1.06
N TYR A 164 -20.78 20.82 1.70
CA TYR A 164 -20.42 19.87 2.75
C TYR A 164 -19.86 18.54 2.19
N ALA A 165 -18.55 18.51 1.94
CA ALA A 165 -17.85 17.41 1.27
C ALA A 165 -18.09 16.04 1.93
N GLU A 166 -18.08 15.98 3.26
CA GLU A 166 -18.27 14.76 4.04
C GLU A 166 -19.66 14.16 3.85
N ALA A 167 -20.70 14.98 3.72
CA ALA A 167 -22.05 14.52 3.45
C ALA A 167 -22.18 13.89 2.06
N TYR A 168 -21.58 14.50 1.01
CA TYR A 168 -21.51 13.89 -0.32
C TYR A 168 -20.74 12.57 -0.29
N TYR A 169 -19.57 12.54 0.37
CA TYR A 169 -18.77 11.32 0.45
C TYR A 169 -19.55 10.18 1.13
N ALA A 170 -20.18 10.47 2.27
CA ALA A 170 -20.96 9.49 3.03
C ALA A 170 -22.20 9.01 2.26
N ARG A 171 -22.94 9.91 1.60
CA ARG A 171 -24.07 9.55 0.72
C ARG A 171 -23.61 8.68 -0.46
N GLY A 172 -22.46 9.01 -1.06
CA GLY A 172 -21.81 8.21 -2.09
C GLY A 172 -21.43 6.79 -1.63
N LEU A 173 -20.98 6.62 -0.38
CA LEU A 173 -20.75 5.30 0.21
C LEU A 173 -22.05 4.50 0.34
N VAL A 174 -23.14 5.14 0.79
CA VAL A 174 -24.46 4.51 0.89
C VAL A 174 -24.99 4.10 -0.50
N TYR A 175 -24.87 4.96 -1.51
CA TYR A 175 -25.22 4.59 -2.89
C TYR A 175 -24.42 3.39 -3.39
N GLY A 176 -23.15 3.27 -2.99
CA GLY A 176 -22.33 2.11 -3.30
C GLY A 176 -22.86 0.82 -2.68
N ARG A 177 -23.32 0.87 -1.43
CA ARG A 177 -23.95 -0.29 -0.75
C ARG A 177 -25.29 -0.69 -1.40
N LEU A 178 -26.03 0.28 -1.92
CA LEU A 178 -27.26 0.04 -2.68
C LEU A 178 -27.02 -0.38 -4.14
N GLY A 179 -25.77 -0.46 -4.60
CA GLY A 179 -25.44 -0.82 -5.99
C GLY A 179 -25.68 0.30 -7.02
N ILE A 180 -26.02 1.51 -6.58
CA ILE A 180 -26.31 2.65 -7.47
C ILE A 180 -25.01 3.33 -7.90
N GLN A 181 -24.30 2.71 -8.85
CA GLN A 181 -22.91 3.08 -9.19
C GLN A 181 -22.78 4.49 -9.78
N HIS A 182 -23.76 4.99 -10.54
CA HIS A 182 -23.68 6.31 -11.16
C HIS A 182 -23.73 7.43 -10.11
N LYS A 183 -24.68 7.38 -9.16
CA LYS A 183 -24.78 8.35 -8.06
C LYS A 183 -23.58 8.29 -7.12
N LYS A 184 -23.09 7.08 -6.81
CA LYS A 184 -21.84 6.90 -6.06
C LYS A 184 -20.67 7.64 -6.72
N ARG A 185 -20.48 7.46 -8.03
CA ARG A 185 -19.39 8.11 -8.77
C ARG A 185 -19.54 9.62 -8.74
N GLN A 186 -20.75 10.12 -8.99
CA GLN A 186 -21.08 11.55 -8.95
C GLN A 186 -20.73 12.16 -7.57
N ASP A 187 -21.30 11.61 -6.49
CA ASP A 187 -21.11 12.12 -5.14
C ASP A 187 -19.65 12.06 -4.69
N LYS A 188 -18.95 10.94 -4.96
CA LYS A 188 -17.51 10.84 -4.62
C LYS A 188 -16.65 11.81 -5.43
N SER A 189 -16.99 12.04 -6.70
CA SER A 189 -16.25 13.00 -7.53
C SER A 189 -16.45 14.42 -7.04
N TYR A 190 -17.66 14.78 -6.64
CA TYR A 190 -17.96 16.10 -6.11
C TYR A 190 -17.36 16.33 -4.72
N ALA A 191 -17.43 15.32 -3.84
CA ALA A 191 -16.76 15.37 -2.54
C ALA A 191 -15.25 15.60 -2.67
N ARG A 192 -14.59 14.93 -3.63
CA ARG A 192 -13.16 15.13 -3.92
C ARG A 192 -12.87 16.52 -4.50
N TYR A 193 -13.78 17.06 -5.31
CA TYR A 193 -13.64 18.42 -5.82
C TYR A 193 -13.70 19.46 -4.69
N LEU A 194 -14.61 19.26 -3.73
CA LEU A 194 -14.77 20.14 -2.57
C LEU A 194 -13.60 20.01 -1.58
N ASP A 195 -13.21 18.78 -1.25
CA ASP A 195 -12.08 18.47 -0.39
C ASP A 195 -11.24 17.32 -0.98
N PRO A 196 -10.12 17.64 -1.66
CA PRO A 196 -9.20 16.64 -2.19
C PRO A 196 -8.58 15.74 -1.11
N GLY A 197 -8.48 16.23 0.13
CA GLY A 197 -7.92 15.51 1.27
C GLY A 197 -8.80 14.38 1.79
N LEU A 198 -10.13 14.56 1.74
CA LEU A 198 -11.14 13.66 2.30
C LEU A 198 -11.09 12.23 1.73
N THR A 199 -10.72 12.08 0.46
CA THR A 199 -10.59 10.75 -0.19
C THR A 199 -9.19 10.17 -0.08
N SER A 200 -8.22 10.97 0.36
CA SER A 200 -6.80 10.64 0.30
C SER A 200 -6.29 9.87 1.51
N GLU A 201 -6.99 9.77 2.64
CA GLU A 201 -6.48 9.01 3.79
C GLU A 201 -6.38 7.50 3.53
N GLY A 202 -7.39 6.92 2.88
CA GLY A 202 -7.34 5.52 2.45
C GLY A 202 -6.28 5.28 1.36
N ASP A 203 -6.18 6.21 0.40
CA ASP A 203 -5.23 6.11 -0.71
C ASP A 203 -3.78 6.39 -0.24
N ARG A 204 -3.56 7.30 0.71
CA ARG A 204 -2.25 7.62 1.31
C ARG A 204 -1.72 6.47 2.15
N ALA A 205 -2.55 5.76 2.91
CA ALA A 205 -2.11 4.57 3.66
C ALA A 205 -1.62 3.45 2.72
N ILE A 206 -2.29 3.28 1.57
CA ILE A 206 -1.87 2.33 0.54
C ILE A 206 -0.58 2.81 -0.12
N VAL A 207 -0.49 4.09 -0.50
CA VAL A 207 0.70 4.66 -1.16
C VAL A 207 1.90 4.70 -0.21
N SER A 208 1.71 5.01 1.08
CA SER A 208 2.77 5.02 2.09
C SER A 208 3.24 3.60 2.41
N GLY A 209 2.33 2.63 2.49
CA GLY A 209 2.66 1.21 2.62
C GLY A 209 3.46 0.68 1.42
N LEU A 210 3.09 1.08 0.20
CA LEU A 210 3.82 0.73 -1.02
C LEU A 210 5.20 1.40 -1.09
N ALA A 211 5.31 2.68 -0.72
CA ALA A 211 6.58 3.40 -0.68
C ALA A 211 7.53 2.81 0.38
N PHE A 212 7.00 2.42 1.54
CA PHE A 212 7.77 1.74 2.59
C PHE A 212 8.28 0.38 2.12
N ALA A 213 7.42 -0.44 1.49
CA ALA A 213 7.81 -1.72 0.92
C ALA A 213 8.90 -1.57 -0.16
N PHE A 214 8.79 -0.55 -1.02
CA PHE A 214 9.81 -0.23 -2.02
C PHE A 214 11.14 0.20 -1.39
N GLY A 215 11.09 1.03 -0.34
CA GLY A 215 12.29 1.44 0.41
C GLY A 215 13.03 0.26 1.05
N VAL A 216 12.29 -0.63 1.72
CA VAL A 216 12.84 -1.86 2.31
C VAL A 216 13.46 -2.76 1.23
N PHE A 217 12.80 -2.90 0.08
CA PHE A 217 13.31 -3.68 -1.05
C PHE A 217 14.62 -3.10 -1.62
N LEU A 218 14.67 -1.78 -1.86
CA LEU A 218 15.86 -1.11 -2.39
C LEU A 218 17.06 -1.27 -1.46
N ILE A 219 16.84 -1.18 -0.13
CA ILE A 219 17.87 -1.41 0.87
C ILE A 219 18.39 -2.86 0.81
N LEU A 220 17.49 -3.84 0.75
CA LEU A 220 17.85 -5.26 0.65
C LEU A 220 18.65 -5.56 -0.63
N PHE A 221 18.25 -4.96 -1.75
CA PHE A 221 18.92 -5.07 -3.04
C PHE A 221 20.36 -4.50 -2.98
N LEU A 222 20.52 -3.30 -2.42
CA LEU A 222 21.83 -2.67 -2.25
C LEU A 222 22.73 -3.45 -1.28
N LEU A 223 22.17 -4.02 -0.21
CA LEU A 223 22.86 -4.92 0.71
C LEU A 223 23.35 -6.19 0.02
N LEU A 224 22.48 -6.87 -0.73
CA LEU A 224 22.86 -8.05 -1.50
C LEU A 224 23.96 -7.73 -2.53
N ARG A 225 23.87 -6.57 -3.20
CA ARG A 225 24.89 -6.11 -4.16
C ARG A 225 26.24 -5.81 -3.47
N THR A 226 26.22 -5.21 -2.29
CA THR A 226 27.44 -4.91 -1.53
C THR A 226 28.07 -6.15 -0.91
N ILE A 227 27.27 -7.05 -0.33
CA ILE A 227 27.72 -8.36 0.17
C ILE A 227 28.31 -9.18 -0.97
N SER A 228 27.63 -9.21 -2.13
CA SER A 228 28.12 -9.84 -3.35
C SER A 228 29.47 -9.23 -3.80
N GLY A 229 29.59 -7.90 -3.84
CA GLY A 229 30.84 -7.22 -4.17
C GLY A 229 31.98 -7.44 -3.15
N MET A 230 31.65 -7.64 -1.87
CA MET A 230 32.62 -7.93 -0.80
C MET A 230 33.08 -9.40 -0.81
N LEU A 231 32.16 -10.34 -0.98
CA LEU A 231 32.46 -11.77 -1.08
C LEU A 231 33.28 -12.11 -2.35
N PHE A 232 33.12 -11.32 -3.42
CA PHE A 232 33.75 -11.59 -4.72
C PHE A 232 34.84 -10.58 -5.12
N LYS A 233 35.55 -10.01 -4.15
CA LYS A 233 36.87 -9.37 -4.37
C LYS A 233 37.97 -10.35 -4.82
N VAL A 234 37.62 -11.48 -5.42
CA VAL A 234 38.55 -12.42 -6.04
C VAL A 234 38.72 -12.00 -7.49
N LYS A 235 39.79 -11.25 -7.76
CA LYS A 235 40.10 -10.71 -9.09
C LYS A 235 40.64 -11.75 -10.08
N GLU A 236 40.71 -13.02 -9.73
CA GLU A 236 41.30 -14.05 -10.59
C GLU A 236 40.39 -15.28 -10.75
N PRO A 237 40.23 -15.80 -11.97
CA PRO A 237 39.49 -17.03 -12.20
C PRO A 237 40.21 -18.19 -11.51
N VAL A 238 39.55 -18.84 -10.54
CA VAL A 238 40.10 -20.04 -9.92
C VAL A 238 40.02 -21.19 -10.94
N LEU A 239 41.19 -21.66 -11.37
CA LEU A 239 41.33 -22.79 -12.29
C LEU A 239 41.17 -24.11 -11.51
N VAL A 240 39.98 -24.71 -11.55
CA VAL A 240 39.79 -26.08 -11.04
C VAL A 240 39.98 -27.06 -12.20
N LYS A 241 41.05 -27.87 -12.16
CA LYS A 241 41.44 -28.80 -13.23
C LYS A 241 41.57 -28.15 -14.62
N GLY A 242 42.23 -26.99 -14.69
CA GLY A 242 42.56 -26.32 -15.96
C GLY A 242 41.37 -25.68 -16.70
N ARG A 243 40.27 -25.37 -16.00
CA ARG A 243 39.11 -24.66 -16.57
C ARG A 243 38.81 -23.39 -15.76
N PRO A 244 38.63 -22.23 -16.40
CA PRO A 244 38.26 -21.01 -15.69
C PRO A 244 36.83 -21.18 -15.13
N SER A 245 36.68 -21.10 -13.81
CA SER A 245 35.39 -21.17 -13.13
C SER A 245 35.07 -19.80 -12.53
N TYR A 246 34.12 -19.08 -13.12
CA TYR A 246 33.52 -17.91 -12.47
C TYR A 246 32.61 -18.38 -11.33
N PRO A 247 32.52 -17.65 -10.21
CA PRO A 247 31.61 -18.00 -9.14
C PRO A 247 30.16 -17.86 -9.62
N VAL A 248 29.53 -19.01 -9.90
CA VAL A 248 28.12 -19.18 -10.34
C VAL A 248 27.13 -18.43 -9.44
N SER A 249 27.52 -18.19 -8.19
CA SER A 249 26.79 -17.42 -7.18
C SER A 249 26.54 -15.95 -7.56
N LEU A 250 27.46 -15.27 -8.26
CA LEU A 250 27.29 -13.85 -8.59
C LEU A 250 26.13 -13.63 -9.58
N LEU A 251 26.07 -14.49 -10.60
CA LEU A 251 25.01 -14.49 -11.62
C LEU A 251 23.66 -14.95 -11.04
N LEU A 252 23.67 -15.90 -10.11
CA LEU A 252 22.45 -16.36 -9.43
C LEU A 252 21.83 -15.24 -8.58
N ILE A 253 22.64 -14.46 -7.88
CA ILE A 253 22.16 -13.36 -7.03
C ILE A 253 21.61 -12.21 -7.87
N THR A 254 22.25 -11.85 -8.99
CA THR A 254 21.75 -10.79 -9.88
C THR A 254 20.48 -11.20 -10.64
N THR A 255 20.36 -12.47 -11.01
CA THR A 255 19.14 -13.00 -11.64
C THR A 255 17.99 -13.13 -10.65
N LEU A 256 18.20 -13.68 -9.46
CA LEU A 256 17.18 -13.75 -8.41
C LEU A 256 16.66 -12.37 -7.99
N SER A 257 17.55 -11.37 -7.86
CA SER A 257 17.16 -10.00 -7.54
C SER A 257 16.37 -9.33 -8.66
N SER A 258 16.72 -9.59 -9.92
CA SER A 258 15.97 -9.10 -11.08
C SER A 258 14.58 -9.77 -11.16
N MET A 259 14.48 -11.08 -10.87
CA MET A 259 13.22 -11.83 -10.88
C MET A 259 12.25 -11.34 -9.79
N LEU A 260 12.76 -11.04 -8.60
CA LEU A 260 11.95 -10.44 -7.53
C LEU A 260 11.46 -9.02 -7.91
N TYR A 261 12.29 -8.23 -8.60
CA TYR A 261 11.93 -6.89 -9.08
C TYR A 261 10.81 -6.93 -10.12
N PHE A 262 10.90 -7.80 -11.12
CA PHE A 262 9.86 -7.93 -12.15
C PHE A 262 8.57 -8.58 -11.61
N GLY A 263 8.67 -9.52 -10.66
CA GLY A 263 7.50 -10.07 -9.96
C GLY A 263 6.74 -9.00 -9.17
N TRP A 264 7.47 -8.08 -8.53
CA TRP A 264 6.88 -6.94 -7.81
C TRP A 264 6.24 -5.91 -8.75
N LEU A 265 6.87 -5.59 -9.89
CA LEU A 265 6.28 -4.73 -10.92
C LEU A 265 5.00 -5.32 -11.53
N GLY A 266 4.94 -6.64 -11.72
CA GLY A 266 3.74 -7.33 -12.21
C GLY A 266 2.55 -7.22 -11.24
N TYR A 267 2.82 -7.24 -9.93
CA TYR A 267 1.81 -7.04 -8.87
C TYR A 267 1.19 -5.63 -8.88
N LEU A 268 1.92 -4.64 -9.41
CA LEU A 268 1.46 -3.25 -9.56
C LEU A 268 0.65 -3.01 -10.85
N SER A 269 0.61 -3.96 -11.79
CA SER A 269 -0.06 -3.73 -13.08
C SER A 269 -1.59 -3.61 -12.93
N PRO A 270 -2.25 -2.70 -13.67
CA PRO A 270 -3.71 -2.53 -13.60
C PRO A 270 -4.51 -3.77 -13.98
N ALA A 271 -3.92 -4.69 -14.76
CA ALA A 271 -4.57 -5.93 -15.20
C ALA A 271 -4.87 -6.90 -14.04
N ALA A 272 -4.12 -6.84 -12.94
CA ALA A 272 -4.38 -7.62 -11.73
C ALA A 272 -5.60 -7.11 -10.93
N LYS A 273 -6.14 -5.92 -11.26
CA LYS A 273 -7.24 -5.27 -10.53
C LYS A 273 -8.63 -5.50 -11.14
N VAL A 274 -8.76 -6.31 -12.19
CA VAL A 274 -10.04 -6.54 -12.91
C VAL A 274 -10.84 -7.75 -12.37
N HIS A 275 -10.38 -8.43 -11.32
CA HIS A 275 -11.21 -9.45 -10.67
C HIS A 275 -11.76 -8.99 -9.32
N VAL A 276 -13.10 -8.92 -9.33
CA VAL A 276 -14.00 -8.79 -8.17
C VAL A 276 -13.57 -9.78 -7.08
N PRO A 277 -13.45 -9.37 -5.81
CA PRO A 277 -13.16 -10.32 -4.74
C PRO A 277 -14.43 -11.09 -4.39
N ASP A 278 -14.55 -12.29 -4.95
CA ASP A 278 -15.35 -13.37 -4.38
C ASP A 278 -14.56 -13.98 -3.19
N PRO A 279 -15.14 -14.11 -1.98
CA PRO A 279 -14.42 -14.59 -0.78
C PRO A 279 -13.85 -16.01 -0.88
N GLN A 280 -14.11 -16.76 -1.96
CA GLN A 280 -13.55 -18.10 -2.18
C GLN A 280 -12.40 -18.17 -3.20
N ALA A 281 -11.98 -17.06 -3.82
CA ALA A 281 -11.02 -17.07 -4.94
C ALA A 281 -9.54 -16.81 -4.56
N HIS A 282 -9.09 -17.27 -3.39
CA HIS A 282 -7.69 -17.11 -2.94
C HIS A 282 -6.64 -17.93 -3.74
N SER A 283 -7.02 -18.66 -4.79
CA SER A 283 -6.10 -19.51 -5.56
C SER A 283 -5.42 -18.83 -6.77
N GLY A 284 -5.98 -17.73 -7.29
CA GLY A 284 -5.52 -17.13 -8.56
C GLY A 284 -4.21 -16.34 -8.47
N SER A 285 -3.97 -15.64 -7.36
CA SER A 285 -2.76 -14.81 -7.15
C SER A 285 -1.50 -15.66 -7.00
N HIS A 286 -1.59 -16.78 -6.29
CA HIS A 286 -0.49 -17.74 -6.17
C HIS A 286 -0.18 -18.45 -7.48
N LEU A 287 -1.20 -18.76 -8.29
CA LEU A 287 -1.04 -19.37 -9.61
C LEU A 287 -0.32 -18.43 -10.59
N PHE A 288 -0.66 -17.15 -10.58
CA PHE A 288 -0.03 -16.15 -11.45
C PHE A 288 1.43 -15.89 -11.07
N LEU A 289 1.74 -15.86 -9.77
CA LEU A 289 3.10 -15.72 -9.26
C LEU A 289 3.96 -16.95 -9.59
N ALA A 290 3.37 -18.15 -9.47
CA ALA A 290 4.01 -19.41 -9.86
C ALA A 290 4.24 -19.48 -11.39
N LEU A 291 3.27 -19.10 -12.22
CA LEU A 291 3.40 -19.06 -13.68
C LEU A 291 4.45 -18.04 -14.14
N SER A 292 4.52 -16.88 -13.48
CA SER A 292 5.52 -15.84 -13.78
C SER A 292 6.93 -16.28 -13.38
N LEU A 293 7.07 -16.99 -12.25
CA LEU A 293 8.34 -17.61 -11.84
C LEU A 293 8.75 -18.71 -12.82
N VAL A 294 7.84 -19.58 -13.25
CA VAL A 294 8.12 -20.65 -14.22
C VAL A 294 8.49 -20.07 -15.59
N ALA A 295 7.79 -19.04 -16.06
CA ALA A 295 8.11 -18.34 -17.31
C ALA A 295 9.46 -17.61 -17.22
N GLY A 296 9.75 -16.95 -16.10
CA GLY A 296 11.06 -16.32 -15.84
C GLY A 296 12.22 -17.32 -15.79
N VAL A 297 12.03 -18.45 -15.11
CA VAL A 297 13.02 -19.55 -15.07
C VAL A 297 13.21 -20.16 -16.44
N GLY A 298 12.13 -20.38 -17.20
CA GLY A 298 12.18 -20.88 -18.57
C GLY A 298 12.91 -19.95 -19.53
N TYR A 299 12.67 -18.63 -19.42
CA TYR A 299 13.29 -17.60 -20.26
C TYR A 299 14.80 -17.47 -19.98
N VAL A 300 15.21 -17.49 -18.71
CA VAL A 300 16.64 -17.46 -18.32
C VAL A 300 17.38 -18.74 -18.74
N ASN A 301 16.73 -19.91 -18.66
CA ASN A 301 17.31 -21.19 -19.09
C ASN A 301 17.46 -21.28 -20.63
N LEU A 302 16.64 -20.54 -21.38
CA LEU A 302 16.72 -20.46 -22.84
C LEU A 302 17.93 -19.61 -23.30
N ILE A 303 18.33 -18.61 -22.52
CA ILE A 303 19.26 -17.56 -22.96
C ILE A 303 20.73 -17.88 -22.63
N MET A 304 21.05 -18.74 -21.65
CA MET A 304 22.43 -18.88 -21.15
C MET A 304 22.94 -20.33 -21.13
N LYS A 305 23.55 -20.79 -22.23
CA LYS A 305 24.36 -22.02 -22.27
C LYS A 305 25.85 -21.69 -22.12
N GLN A 306 26.54 -22.39 -21.22
CA GLN A 306 28.00 -22.26 -21.06
C GLN A 306 28.74 -23.24 -21.99
N PHE A 307 29.82 -22.75 -22.60
CA PHE A 307 30.72 -23.53 -23.44
C PHE A 307 32.08 -23.66 -22.78
N VAL A 308 32.61 -24.89 -22.79
CA VAL A 308 34.01 -25.13 -22.47
C VAL A 308 34.64 -25.84 -23.65
N LEU A 309 35.62 -25.18 -24.26
CA LEU A 309 36.43 -25.71 -25.35
C LEU A 309 37.67 -26.41 -24.79
N THR A 310 37.97 -27.58 -25.32
CA THR A 310 39.26 -28.23 -25.16
C THR A 310 39.89 -28.49 -26.53
N LYS A 311 41.18 -28.83 -26.56
CA LYS A 311 41.90 -29.14 -27.82
C LYS A 311 41.22 -30.22 -28.69
N THR A 312 40.34 -31.05 -28.12
CA THR A 312 39.73 -32.20 -28.82
C THR A 312 38.21 -32.28 -28.73
N SER A 313 37.54 -31.42 -27.93
CA SER A 313 36.10 -31.54 -27.70
C SER A 313 35.45 -30.22 -27.29
N ILE A 314 34.16 -30.07 -27.62
CA ILE A 314 33.27 -29.01 -27.14
C ILE A 314 32.33 -29.61 -26.08
N TYR A 315 32.26 -28.96 -24.92
CA TYR A 315 31.31 -29.30 -23.86
C TYR A 315 30.22 -28.24 -23.78
N ILE A 316 28.95 -28.68 -23.82
CA ILE A 316 27.77 -27.82 -23.76
C ILE A 316 26.99 -28.16 -22.49
N ARG A 317 26.75 -27.16 -21.63
CA ARG A 317 25.98 -27.30 -20.38
C ARG A 317 24.97 -26.16 -20.21
N SER A 318 23.82 -26.45 -19.60
CA SER A 318 22.90 -25.40 -19.08
C SER A 318 23.54 -24.71 -17.87
N MET A 319 23.51 -23.36 -17.83
CA MET A 319 24.05 -22.59 -16.70
C MET A 319 23.40 -22.95 -15.36
N LEU A 320 22.12 -23.33 -15.36
CA LEU A 320 21.38 -23.67 -14.16
C LEU A 320 21.76 -25.05 -13.59
N GLY A 321 22.68 -25.79 -14.22
CA GLY A 321 23.22 -27.04 -13.70
C GLY A 321 22.30 -28.27 -13.85
N PHE A 322 21.01 -28.07 -14.13
CA PHE A 322 19.97 -29.11 -14.20
C PHE A 322 19.91 -29.88 -15.54
N GLY A 323 21.00 -29.97 -16.31
CA GLY A 323 21.01 -30.64 -17.62
C GLY A 323 22.22 -31.54 -17.86
N ARG A 324 22.05 -32.61 -18.64
CA ARG A 324 23.14 -33.50 -19.07
C ARG A 324 24.17 -32.71 -19.87
N VAL A 325 25.44 -32.76 -19.45
CA VAL A 325 26.56 -32.18 -20.19
C VAL A 325 26.73 -32.97 -21.49
N ARG A 326 26.62 -32.30 -22.64
CA ARG A 326 26.86 -32.92 -23.94
C ARG A 326 28.30 -32.64 -24.36
N ARG A 327 29.05 -33.70 -24.66
CA ARG A 327 30.39 -33.63 -25.24
C ARG A 327 30.31 -33.95 -26.73
N ILE A 328 30.85 -33.08 -27.56
CA ILE A 328 30.99 -33.28 -29.00
C ILE A 328 32.48 -33.27 -29.31
N LYS A 329 33.02 -34.34 -29.92
CA LYS A 329 34.44 -34.35 -30.33
C LYS A 329 34.61 -33.49 -31.58
N LEU A 330 35.67 -32.69 -31.64
CA LEU A 330 35.93 -31.81 -32.80
C LEU A 330 36.08 -32.61 -34.10
N SER A 331 36.69 -33.81 -34.04
CA SER A 331 36.87 -34.71 -35.19
C SER A 331 35.56 -35.22 -35.82
N GLN A 332 34.44 -35.12 -35.09
CA GLN A 332 33.11 -35.53 -35.55
C GLN A 332 32.34 -34.40 -36.24
N ILE A 333 32.83 -33.17 -36.15
CA ILE A 333 32.20 -31.99 -36.74
C ILE A 333 32.66 -31.90 -38.20
N ARG A 334 31.71 -31.70 -39.11
CA ARG A 334 31.94 -31.50 -40.55
C ARG A 334 31.94 -30.02 -40.89
N ASN A 335 30.93 -29.28 -40.42
CA ASN A 335 30.78 -27.84 -40.63
C ASN A 335 30.27 -27.15 -39.37
N ILE A 336 30.63 -25.88 -39.22
CA ILE A 336 30.10 -24.97 -38.20
C ILE A 336 29.62 -23.70 -38.91
N ASP A 337 28.32 -23.43 -38.81
CA ASP A 337 27.75 -22.16 -39.27
C ASP A 337 27.41 -21.31 -38.06
N ILE A 338 27.74 -20.03 -38.10
CA ILE A 338 27.39 -19.08 -37.05
C ILE A 338 26.41 -18.09 -37.65
N ILE A 339 25.21 -18.05 -37.05
CA ILE A 339 24.14 -17.21 -37.56
C ILE A 339 23.87 -16.14 -36.51
N ILE A 340 24.24 -14.91 -36.85
CA ILE A 340 24.01 -13.72 -36.04
C ILE A 340 22.59 -13.22 -36.38
N GLY A 341 21.64 -13.44 -35.48
CA GLY A 341 20.28 -12.96 -35.65
C GLY A 341 20.14 -11.49 -35.28
N HIS A 342 19.36 -10.71 -36.04
CA HIS A 342 18.95 -9.37 -35.62
C HIS A 342 18.15 -9.45 -34.29
N GLY A 343 18.56 -8.66 -33.29
CA GLY A 343 17.95 -8.65 -31.95
C GLY A 343 18.73 -9.37 -30.85
N GLY A 344 20.03 -9.64 -31.02
CA GLY A 344 20.92 -10.12 -29.95
C GLY A 344 20.84 -11.62 -29.66
N SER A 345 20.24 -12.41 -30.56
CA SER A 345 20.13 -13.86 -30.42
C SER A 345 21.06 -14.59 -31.39
N ASN A 346 22.34 -14.66 -31.03
CA ASN A 346 23.33 -15.42 -31.78
C ASN A 346 23.11 -16.93 -31.58
N PHE A 347 23.15 -17.71 -32.67
CA PHE A 347 23.13 -19.16 -32.58
C PHE A 347 24.16 -19.85 -33.48
N ILE A 348 24.72 -20.93 -32.95
CA ILE A 348 25.71 -21.76 -33.64
C ILE A 348 25.02 -23.02 -34.12
N ARG A 349 25.24 -23.35 -35.39
CA ARG A 349 24.82 -24.61 -36.00
C ARG A 349 26.05 -25.48 -36.19
N LEU A 350 26.06 -26.65 -35.57
CA LEU A 350 27.08 -27.68 -35.76
C LEU A 350 26.49 -28.78 -36.64
N GLU A 351 27.13 -29.06 -37.77
CA GLU A 351 26.82 -30.23 -38.59
C GLU A 351 27.88 -31.29 -38.38
N LEU A 352 27.46 -32.47 -37.91
CA LEU A 352 28.35 -33.60 -37.69
C LEU A 352 28.56 -34.37 -39.00
N LYS A 353 29.69 -35.08 -39.10
CA LYS A 353 29.98 -36.00 -40.24
C LYS A 353 28.91 -37.06 -40.44
N THR A 354 28.13 -37.38 -39.41
CA THR A 354 26.98 -38.28 -39.47
C THR A 354 25.73 -37.67 -40.11
N GLY A 355 25.78 -36.40 -40.55
CA GLY A 355 24.65 -35.65 -41.10
C GLY A 355 23.73 -35.03 -40.04
N LYS A 356 23.98 -35.28 -38.75
CA LYS A 356 23.16 -34.73 -37.66
C LYS A 356 23.50 -33.26 -37.41
N ARG A 357 22.48 -32.40 -37.39
CA ARG A 357 22.60 -30.97 -37.12
C ARG A 357 22.22 -30.64 -35.68
N HIS A 358 23.03 -29.79 -35.04
CA HIS A 358 22.79 -29.27 -33.70
C HIS A 358 22.69 -27.74 -33.74
N ARG A 359 21.57 -27.19 -33.30
CA ARG A 359 21.39 -25.73 -33.12
C ARG A 359 21.57 -25.36 -31.66
N ILE A 360 22.35 -24.31 -31.41
CA ILE A 360 22.65 -23.83 -30.05
C ILE A 360 22.41 -22.33 -30.01
N GLN A 361 21.40 -21.89 -29.25
CA GLN A 361 21.04 -20.48 -29.06
C GLN A 361 21.72 -19.88 -27.82
N GLY A 362 21.87 -18.55 -27.82
CA GLY A 362 22.27 -17.77 -26.63
C GLY A 362 23.78 -17.54 -26.49
N VAL A 363 24.52 -17.41 -27.60
CA VAL A 363 25.98 -17.21 -27.55
C VAL A 363 26.31 -15.72 -27.44
N HIS A 364 26.60 -15.27 -26.22
CA HIS A 364 26.80 -13.85 -25.91
C HIS A 364 28.11 -13.24 -26.48
N ASP A 365 29.11 -14.08 -26.76
CA ASP A 365 30.41 -13.73 -27.37
C ASP A 365 30.66 -14.66 -28.56
N ALA A 366 29.91 -14.45 -29.65
CA ALA A 366 29.99 -15.31 -30.84
C ALA A 366 31.33 -15.12 -31.54
N ASP A 367 31.79 -13.88 -31.69
CA ASP A 367 33.02 -13.54 -32.41
C ASP A 367 34.28 -14.00 -31.64
N GLY A 368 34.37 -13.76 -30.33
CA GLY A 368 35.49 -14.27 -29.53
C GLY A 368 35.50 -15.80 -29.45
N LEU A 369 34.35 -16.46 -29.62
CA LEU A 369 34.28 -17.91 -29.73
C LEU A 369 34.80 -18.41 -31.09
N VAL A 370 34.57 -17.67 -32.19
CA VAL A 370 35.15 -17.96 -33.51
C VAL A 370 36.67 -17.97 -33.44
N ASP A 371 37.26 -16.91 -32.89
CA ASP A 371 38.71 -16.77 -32.80
C ASP A 371 39.36 -17.90 -32.00
N ARG A 372 38.64 -18.42 -30.99
CA ARG A 372 39.10 -19.55 -30.18
C ARG A 372 38.93 -20.91 -30.88
N ILE A 373 37.95 -21.06 -31.77
CA ILE A 373 37.62 -22.34 -32.42
C ILE A 373 38.37 -22.51 -33.75
N LYS A 374 38.52 -21.45 -34.54
CA LYS A 374 39.14 -21.46 -35.86
C LYS A 374 40.52 -22.16 -35.90
N PRO A 375 41.48 -21.87 -35.01
CA PRO A 375 42.77 -22.56 -35.00
C PRO A 375 42.66 -24.04 -34.59
N LEU A 376 41.68 -24.41 -33.76
CA LEU A 376 41.48 -25.79 -33.31
C LEU A 376 40.88 -26.69 -34.39
N LEU A 377 40.10 -26.12 -35.32
CA LEU A 377 39.54 -26.84 -36.47
C LEU A 377 40.55 -26.99 -37.61
N GLN A 378 41.37 -25.96 -37.83
CA GLN A 378 42.48 -26.02 -38.81
C GLN A 378 43.52 -27.06 -38.41
N ALA A 379 43.81 -27.20 -37.11
CA ALA A 379 44.71 -28.23 -36.60
C ALA A 379 44.13 -29.65 -36.65
N SER A 380 42.82 -29.80 -36.90
CA SER A 380 42.15 -31.11 -36.92
C SER A 380 41.78 -31.60 -38.31
N ASP A 381 42.14 -30.89 -39.40
CA ASP A 381 41.86 -31.24 -40.82
C ASP A 381 40.40 -31.62 -41.14
N THR A 382 39.43 -31.19 -40.33
CA THR A 382 38.10 -31.84 -40.33
C THR A 382 36.89 -30.94 -40.53
N ALA A 383 37.05 -29.61 -40.58
CA ALA A 383 35.91 -28.72 -40.85
C ALA A 383 36.29 -27.38 -41.47
N GLN A 384 35.38 -26.83 -42.28
CA GLN A 384 35.42 -25.43 -42.74
C GLN A 384 34.54 -24.56 -41.83
N VAL A 385 35.02 -23.36 -41.49
CA VAL A 385 34.24 -22.33 -40.79
C VAL A 385 33.63 -21.43 -41.86
N VAL A 386 32.30 -21.45 -41.99
CA VAL A 386 31.58 -20.57 -42.91
C VAL A 386 30.95 -19.47 -42.06
N HIS A 387 31.31 -18.23 -42.37
CA HIS A 387 30.86 -17.04 -41.66
C HIS A 387 29.54 -16.50 -42.21
#